data_AF-A0A974NDF6-F1
#
_entry.id   AF-A0A974NDF6-F1
#
_cell.length_a   1.000
_cell.length_b   1.000
_cell.length_c   1.000
_cell.angle_alpha   90.00
_cell.angle_beta   90.00
_cell.angle_gamma   90.00
#
_symmetry.space_group_name_H-M   'P 1'
#
loop_
_entity.id
_entity.type
_entity.pdbx_description
1 polymer ?
#
loop_
_entity_poly.entity_id
_entity_poly.type
_entity_poly.pdbx_seq_one_letter_code
_entity_poly.pdbx_strand_id
1 'polypeptide(L)' 'MAEVTIRIIDNDNGNVSLIMEAIPPLQGSDKDSFTEAQQLGVAFMERIVKQGVNNFIKSTDDE' A
#
# COMPACT_ATOMS: atom_id res chain seq x y z
N MET A 1 17.25 -2.42 10.66
CA MET A 1 16.29 -1.58 9.91
C MET A 1 15.28 -2.52 9.29
N ALA A 2 13.98 -2.27 9.48
CA ALA A 2 12.93 -3.00 8.80
C ALA A 2 12.80 -2.49 7.37
N GLU A 3 12.58 -3.38 6.41
CA GLU A 3 12.36 -3.02 5.01
C GLU A 3 10.93 -3.39 4.64
N VAL A 4 10.22 -2.43 4.05
CA VAL A 4 8.86 -2.61 3.53
C VAL A 4 8.88 -2.31 2.04
N THR A 5 8.52 -3.31 1.25
CA THR A 5 8.37 -3.19 -0.20
C THR A 5 6.89 -3.17 -0.55
N ILE A 6 6.46 -2.15 -1.28
CA ILE A 6 5.11 -2.03 -1.81
C ILE A 6 5.19 -2.16 -3.33
N ARG A 7 4.48 -3.15 -3.88
CA ARG A 7 4.37 -3.35 -5.33
C ARG A 7 2.93 -3.12 -5.78
N ILE A 8 2.77 -2.28 -6.79
CA ILE A 8 1.51 -2.05 -7.49
C ILE A 8 1.64 -2.74 -8.85
N ILE A 9 0.78 -3.71 -9.10
CA ILE A 9 0.77 -4.49 -10.32
C ILE A 9 -0.54 -4.18 -11.04
N ASP A 10 -0.44 -3.59 -12.23
CA ASP A 10 -1.56 -3.51 -13.15
C ASP A 10 -1.70 -4.88 -13.82
N ASN A 11 -2.80 -5.57 -13.56
CA ASN A 11 -3.10 -6.80 -14.26
C ASN A 11 -3.92 -6.42 -15.50
N ASP A 12 -3.50 -6.90 -16.68
CA ASP A 12 -4.07 -6.60 -18.01
C ASP A 12 -5.60 -6.85 -18.16
N ASN A 13 -6.25 -7.37 -17.12
CA ASN A 13 -7.68 -7.60 -16.99
C ASN A 13 -8.40 -6.48 -16.19
N GLY A 14 -7.80 -5.30 -16.07
CA GLY A 14 -8.38 -4.13 -15.40
C GLY A 14 -8.39 -4.22 -13.87
N ASN A 15 -7.66 -5.19 -13.31
CA ASN A 15 -7.51 -5.34 -11.86
C ASN A 15 -6.14 -4.83 -11.45
N VAL A 16 -6.08 -3.92 -10.48
CA VAL A 16 -4.81 -3.55 -9.85
C VAL A 16 -4.61 -4.40 -8.60
N SER A 17 -3.51 -5.14 -8.54
CA SER A 17 -3.08 -5.84 -7.33
C SER A 17 -2.07 -5.00 -6.55
N LEU A 18 -2.32 -4.80 -5.26
CA LEU A 18 -1.33 -4.24 -4.36
C LEU A 18 -0.77 -5.34 -3.45
N ILE A 19 0.54 -5.48 -3.46
CA ILE A 19 1.27 -6.46 -2.64
C ILE A 19 2.17 -5.68 -1.68
N MET A 20 2.06 -5.98 -0.39
CA MET A 20 2.91 -5.45 0.66
C MET A 20 3.72 -6.57 1.26
N GLU A 21 5.04 -6.46 1.18
CA GLU A 21 5.98 -7.41 1.79
C GLU A 21 6.83 -6.65 2.80
N ALA A 22 6.89 -7.16 4.02
CA ALA A 22 7.70 -6.58 5.09
C ALA A 22 8.70 -7.63 5.58
N ILE A 23 10.00 -7.31 5.50
CA ILE A 23 11.06 -8.19 5.98
C ILE A 23 11.39 -7.77 7.42
N PRO A 24 11.12 -8.63 8.42
CA PRO A 24 11.49 -8.32 9.80
C PRO A 24 13.02 -8.31 9.96
N PRO A 25 13.57 -7.43 10.82
CA PRO A 25 15.00 -7.38 11.05
C PRO A 25 15.53 -8.71 11.62
N LEU A 26 16.70 -9.14 11.14
CA LEU A 26 17.30 -10.47 11.41
C LEU A 26 17.65 -10.74 12.89
N GLN A 27 17.68 -9.72 13.75
CA GLN A 27 17.86 -9.86 15.19
C GLN A 27 17.07 -8.76 15.89
N GLY A 28 16.20 -9.14 16.83
CA GLY A 28 15.74 -8.46 18.06
C GLY A 28 15.45 -6.95 18.12
N SER A 29 15.85 -6.15 17.14
CA SER A 29 15.77 -4.71 17.10
C SER A 29 14.38 -4.32 16.62
N ASP A 30 13.63 -3.78 17.58
CA ASP A 30 12.46 -2.93 17.40
C ASP A 30 11.30 -3.55 16.62
N LYS A 31 10.63 -4.51 17.28
CA LYS A 31 9.25 -4.91 16.94
C LYS A 31 8.35 -3.68 16.73
N ASP A 32 8.61 -2.61 17.48
CA ASP A 32 7.89 -1.34 17.36
C ASP A 32 8.16 -0.67 16.01
N SER A 33 9.42 -0.58 15.56
CA SER A 33 9.75 -0.02 14.24
C SER A 33 9.22 -0.87 13.08
N PHE A 34 9.16 -2.19 13.24
CA PHE A 34 8.53 -3.07 12.25
C PHE A 34 7.02 -2.85 12.20
N THR A 35 6.37 -2.73 13.35
CA THR A 35 4.93 -2.46 13.45
C THR A 35 4.59 -1.09 12.86
N GLU A 36 5.38 -0.06 13.16
CA GLU A 36 5.23 1.28 12.61
C GLU A 36 5.39 1.29 11.07
N ALA A 37 6.39 0.57 10.55
CA ALA A 37 6.59 0.45 9.10
C ALA A 37 5.41 -0.25 8.41
N GLN A 38 4.82 -1.27 9.04
CA GLN A 38 3.59 -1.91 8.54
C GLN A 38 2.40 -0.96 8.56
N GLN A 39 2.20 -0.20 9.64
CA GLN A 39 1.12 0.77 9.74
C GLN A 39 1.23 1.88 8.70
N LEU A 40 2.44 2.38 8.45
CA LEU A 40 2.72 3.32 7.36
C LEU A 40 2.38 2.73 5.98
N GLY A 41 2.73 1.46 5.75
CA GLY A 41 2.37 0.73 4.52
C GLY A 41 0.86 0.62 4.31
N VAL A 42 0.12 0.27 5.37
CA VAL A 42 -1.36 0.18 5.32
C VAL A 42 -1.99 1.55 5.06
N ALA A 43 -1.55 2.60 5.77
CA ALA A 43 -2.06 3.96 5.58
C ALA A 43 -1.81 4.49 4.16
N PHE A 44 -0.65 4.16 3.58
CA PHE A 44 -0.34 4.50 2.20
C PHE A 44 -1.28 3.79 1.21
N MET A 45 -1.57 2.50 1.42
CA MET A 45 -2.52 1.75 0.58
C MET A 45 -3.93 2.32 0.66
N GLU A 46 -4.43 2.62 1.87
CA GLU A 46 -5.75 3.25 2.02
C GLU A 46 -5.85 4.56 1.27
N ARG A 47 -4.78 5.36 1.29
CA ARG A 47 -4.75 6.64 0.57
C ARG A 47 -4.81 6.45 -0.94
N ILE A 48 -4.07 5.48 -1.49
CA ILE A 48 -4.12 5.15 -2.92
C ILE A 48 -5.53 4.72 -3.33
N VAL A 49 -6.15 3.81 -2.57
CA VAL A 49 -7.51 3.32 -2.86
C VAL A 49 -8.52 4.47 -2.79
N LYS A 50 -8.46 5.31 -1.75
CA LYS A 50 -9.34 6.48 -1.61
C LYS A 50 -9.15 7.48 -2.76
N GLN A 51 -7.91 7.74 -3.20
CA GLN A 51 -7.66 8.63 -4.33
C GLN A 51 -8.12 8.04 -5.66
N GLY A 52 -7.88 6.75 -5.90
CA GLY A 52 -8.38 6.04 -7.09
C GLY A 52 -9.92 6.09 -7.17
N VAL A 53 -10.61 5.77 -6.08
CA VAL A 53 -12.08 5.82 -5.99
C VAL A 53 -12.59 7.25 -6.18
N ASN A 54 -12.00 8.25 -5.53
CA ASN A 54 -12.42 9.65 -5.68
C ASN A 54 -12.22 10.16 -7.11
N ASN A 55 -11.15 9.76 -7.79
CA ASN A 55 -10.92 10.15 -9.18
C ASN A 55 -11.91 9.46 -10.13
N PHE A 56 -12.27 8.20 -9.87
CA PHE A 56 -13.31 7.48 -10.62
C PHE A 56 -14.70 8.11 -10.47
N ILE A 57 -15.09 8.48 -9.25
CA ILE A 57 -16.39 9.15 -9.02
C ILE A 57 -16.44 10.49 -9.76
N LYS A 58 -15.38 11.30 -9.65
CA LYS A 58 -15.31 12.58 -10.37
C LYS A 58 -15.37 12.41 -11.89
N SER A 59 -14.68 11.42 -12.46
CA SER A 59 -14.74 11.18 -13.90
C SER A 59 -16.11 10.71 -14.39
N THR A 60 -16.95 10.18 -13.50
CA THR A 60 -18.32 9.72 -13.84
C THR A 60 -19.35 10.84 -13.72
N ASP A 61 -19.11 11.84 -12.85
CA ASP A 61 -19.99 13.03 -12.70
C ASP A 61 -19.77 14.08 -13.81
N ASP A 62 -18.63 14.02 -14.53
CA ASP A 62 -18.28 14.93 -15.63
C ASP A 62 -18.70 14.41 -17.04
N GLU A 63 -19.39 13.26 -17.14
CA GLU A 63 -20.00 12.71 -18.39
C GLU A 63 -21.52 12.93 -18.46
#